data_AF-A0A1J4RQM8-F1
#
_entry.id   AF-A0A1J4RQM8-F1
#
_cell.length_a   1.000
_cell.length_b   1.000
_cell.length_c   1.000
_cell.angle_alpha   90.00
_cell.angle_beta   90.00
_cell.angle_gamma   90.00
#
_symmetry.space_group_name_H-M   'P 1'
#
loop_
_entity.id
_entity.type
_entity.pdbx_description
1 polymer ?
#
loop_
_entity_poly.entity_id
_entity_poly.type
_entity_poly.pdbx_seq_one_letter_code
_entity_poly.pdbx_strand_id
1 'polypeptide(L)'
;MERLLLTVTLYTRKDCGLCGEAKAHLAALEKELPHRLAEVDIDSDPALLKKYLVSIPVLEIGPYTLSAPITKEQLRMTLSAASDRRGQLDKIGGSAYEARVRRGQQVTTADRVSNWISKHYLLLLNLFMAIYVGLPFLAPTLMKAGAEWPARAIYTMYSPLCHQFGFRSFFLYGEQPYYPLKEAGLKGIQTFDQITGLENLSDPSNISRLQARQFVGNEAVGYKVALCERDIAIYFGLLLFGLIFALTGRRLPPLHWALWLFLAIGPIGLDGFSQLFSQFNFPWLANLLAYRESTPFLRVLTGALFGLGTAWFAYPYIEESMAETRQFFIKKFAVAK
;
A
#
# COMPACT_ATOMS: atom_id res chain seq x y z
N MET A 1 40.59 -22.36 9.30
CA MET A 1 39.22 -21.80 9.28
C MET A 1 39.36 -20.31 9.52
N GLU A 2 39.20 -19.47 8.48
CA GLU A 2 39.27 -18.01 8.65
C GLU A 2 38.22 -17.57 9.69
N ARG A 3 38.69 -17.01 10.82
CA ARG A 3 37.79 -16.35 11.76
C ARG A 3 37.23 -15.12 11.04
N LEU A 4 35.91 -15.09 10.85
CA LEU A 4 35.22 -13.90 10.36
C LEU A 4 35.61 -12.70 11.24
N LEU A 5 35.78 -11.50 10.70
CA LEU A 5 36.12 -10.31 11.51
C LEU A 5 34.86 -9.74 12.17
N LEU A 6 35.00 -9.09 13.34
CA LEU A 6 33.91 -8.36 13.97
C LEU A 6 33.50 -7.21 13.04
N THR A 7 32.23 -7.09 12.69
CA THR A 7 31.76 -6.00 11.83
C THR A 7 31.33 -4.81 12.69
N VAL A 8 31.89 -3.63 12.39
CA VAL A 8 31.53 -2.35 12.98
C VAL A 8 30.83 -1.52 11.92
N THR A 9 29.61 -1.05 12.17
CA THR A 9 28.90 -0.14 11.27
C THR A 9 29.05 1.29 11.76
N LEU A 10 29.58 2.18 10.92
CA LEU A 10 29.68 3.61 11.20
C LEU A 10 28.66 4.38 10.36
N TYR A 11 27.69 5.01 11.02
CA TYR A 11 26.83 6.00 10.40
C TYR A 11 27.56 7.34 10.35
N THR A 12 27.77 7.84 9.14
CA THR A 12 28.58 9.02 8.85
C THR A 12 27.88 9.89 7.80
N ARG A 13 28.44 11.05 7.51
CA ARG A 13 28.11 11.88 6.35
C ARG A 13 29.37 12.53 5.78
N LYS A 14 29.24 13.19 4.64
CA LYS A 14 30.32 14.03 4.08
C LYS A 14 30.62 15.22 5.00
N ASP A 15 31.88 15.62 5.08
CA ASP A 15 32.34 16.80 5.82
C ASP A 15 32.01 16.77 7.33
N CYS A 16 32.18 15.60 7.97
CA CYS A 16 31.97 15.41 9.40
C CYS A 16 33.31 15.20 10.13
N GLY A 17 33.75 16.20 10.92
CA GLY A 17 35.01 16.14 11.69
C GLY A 17 35.05 15.02 12.72
N LEU A 18 34.02 14.94 13.58
CA LEU A 18 33.89 13.88 14.60
C LEU A 18 33.85 12.48 13.98
N CYS A 19 33.29 12.34 12.77
CA CYS A 19 33.30 11.07 12.04
C CYS A 19 34.71 10.68 11.60
N GLY A 20 35.54 11.65 11.19
CA GLY A 20 36.96 11.46 10.92
C GLY A 20 37.73 11.00 12.15
N GLU A 21 37.46 11.60 13.32
CA GLU A 21 38.06 11.18 14.60
C GLU A 21 37.70 9.74 14.97
N ALA A 22 36.41 9.37 14.87
CA ALA A 22 35.95 8.01 15.12
C ALA A 22 36.62 6.98 14.20
N LYS A 23 36.81 7.31 12.91
CA LYS A 23 37.56 6.46 11.96
C LYS A 23 39.02 6.31 12.35
N ALA A 24 39.67 7.39 12.78
CA ALA A 24 41.06 7.35 13.23
C ALA A 24 41.22 6.47 14.49
N HIS A 25 40.27 6.54 15.43
CA HIS A 25 40.25 5.67 16.61
C HIS A 25 40.06 4.20 16.25
N LEU A 26 39.15 3.88 15.31
CA LEU A 26 38.97 2.52 14.79
C LEU A 26 40.25 1.98 14.15
N ALA A 27 40.86 2.74 13.24
CA ALA A 27 42.11 2.36 12.59
C ALA A 27 43.26 2.12 13.58
N ALA A 28 43.35 2.94 14.64
CA ALA A 28 44.36 2.78 15.68
C ALA A 28 44.18 1.50 16.52
N LEU A 29 42.96 0.97 16.61
CA LEU A 29 42.62 -0.23 17.38
C LEU A 29 42.59 -1.50 16.53
N GLU A 30 42.68 -1.40 15.20
CA GLU A 30 42.56 -2.54 14.27
C GLU A 30 43.59 -3.65 14.54
N LYS A 31 44.83 -3.27 14.91
CA LYS A 31 45.90 -4.24 15.24
C LYS A 31 45.63 -4.99 16.55
N GLU A 32 45.02 -4.32 17.53
CA GLU A 32 44.72 -4.87 18.86
C GLU A 32 43.43 -5.71 18.83
N LEU A 33 42.41 -5.21 18.13
CA LEU A 33 41.06 -5.75 18.05
C LEU A 33 40.64 -5.82 16.57
N PRO A 34 40.97 -6.92 15.86
CA PRO A 34 40.67 -7.05 14.43
C PRO A 34 39.18 -6.92 14.13
N HIS A 35 38.83 -5.97 13.27
CA HIS A 35 37.45 -5.69 12.88
C HIS A 35 37.36 -5.25 11.41
N ARG A 36 36.15 -5.32 10.85
CA ARG A 36 35.79 -4.80 9.53
C ARG A 36 34.90 -3.58 9.73
N LEU A 37 35.25 -2.47 9.08
CA LEU A 37 34.43 -1.26 9.07
C LEU A 37 33.45 -1.27 7.88
N ALA A 38 32.17 -1.06 8.16
CA ALA A 38 31.12 -0.83 7.18
C ALA A 38 30.59 0.60 7.35
N GLU A 39 30.67 1.41 6.31
CA GLU A 39 30.21 2.80 6.36
C GLU A 39 28.80 2.95 5.77
N VAL A 40 27.94 3.68 6.48
CA VAL A 40 26.59 4.04 6.04
C VAL A 40 26.47 5.56 6.01
N ASP A 41 26.26 6.11 4.82
CA ASP A 41 25.98 7.54 4.63
C ASP A 41 24.53 7.83 5.02
N ILE A 42 24.32 8.65 6.05
CA ILE A 42 22.97 9.01 6.51
C ILE A 42 22.22 9.89 5.52
N ASP A 43 22.93 10.59 4.62
CA ASP A 43 22.32 11.42 3.58
C ASP A 43 21.72 10.57 2.44
N SER A 44 21.96 9.25 2.43
CA SER A 44 21.46 8.33 1.41
C SER A 44 19.98 7.94 1.55
N ASP A 45 19.38 8.12 2.72
CA ASP A 45 17.96 7.83 2.97
C ASP A 45 17.35 8.84 3.96
N PRO A 46 16.18 9.44 3.66
CA PRO A 46 15.57 10.46 4.53
C PRO A 46 15.26 9.98 5.95
N ALA A 47 14.97 8.70 6.15
CA ALA A 47 14.68 8.15 7.47
C ALA A 47 15.98 7.96 8.28
N LEU A 48 17.11 7.61 7.65
CA LEU A 48 18.42 7.62 8.30
C LEU A 48 18.82 9.04 8.71
N LEU A 49 18.66 10.00 7.80
CA LEU A 49 18.94 11.40 8.07
C LEU A 49 18.12 11.88 9.28
N LYS A 50 16.81 11.68 9.29
CA LYS A 50 15.93 12.05 10.41
C LYS A 50 16.36 11.41 11.73
N LYS A 51 16.84 10.15 11.70
CA LYS A 51 17.22 9.38 12.89
C LYS A 51 18.57 9.79 13.48
N TYR A 52 19.57 10.07 12.63
CA TYR A 52 20.97 10.19 13.08
C TYR A 52 21.58 11.60 12.92
N LEU A 53 20.93 12.54 12.22
CA LEU A 53 21.51 13.87 11.91
C LEU A 53 22.13 14.59 13.12
N VAL A 54 21.51 14.47 14.30
CA VAL A 54 21.95 15.16 15.53
C VAL A 54 22.88 14.32 16.41
N SER A 55 23.14 13.06 16.07
CA SER A 55 23.90 12.11 16.90
C SER A 55 25.13 11.51 16.22
N ILE A 56 25.35 11.79 14.93
CA ILE A 56 26.53 11.32 14.20
C ILE A 56 27.85 11.87 14.79
N PRO A 57 28.95 11.09 14.74
CA PRO A 57 29.01 9.69 14.32
C PRO A 57 28.29 8.75 15.27
N VAL A 58 27.66 7.72 14.71
CA VAL A 58 27.10 6.60 15.49
C VAL A 58 27.76 5.30 15.06
N LEU A 59 28.27 4.52 16.01
CA LEU A 59 28.87 3.21 15.81
C LEU A 59 27.94 2.12 16.34
N GLU A 60 27.63 1.14 15.50
CA GLU A 60 26.99 -0.11 15.93
C GLU A 60 28.01 -1.25 15.88
N ILE A 61 28.27 -1.85 17.05
CA ILE A 61 29.26 -2.91 17.27
C ILE A 61 28.53 -4.11 17.89
N GLY A 62 28.07 -5.02 17.03
CA GLY A 62 27.20 -6.13 17.45
C GLY A 62 25.90 -5.60 18.09
N PRO A 63 25.64 -5.88 19.38
CA PRO A 63 24.46 -5.38 20.09
C PRO A 63 24.64 -3.97 20.69
N TYR A 64 25.86 -3.42 20.67
CA TYR A 64 26.20 -2.16 21.33
C TYR A 64 26.12 -1.00 20.34
N THR A 65 25.68 0.16 20.82
CA THR A 65 25.65 1.42 20.05
C THR A 65 26.40 2.50 20.81
N LEU A 66 27.31 3.21 20.14
CA LEU A 66 27.99 4.40 20.64
C LEU A 66 27.60 5.60 19.79
N SER A 67 27.31 6.74 20.42
CA SER A 67 27.01 8.01 19.74
C SER A 67 28.02 9.07 20.17
N ALA A 68 28.13 10.15 19.41
CA ALA A 68 29.06 11.24 19.71
C ALA A 68 28.84 11.88 21.10
N PRO A 69 29.91 12.35 21.78
CA PRO A 69 31.32 12.19 21.43
C PRO A 69 31.85 10.78 21.76
N ILE A 70 32.64 10.19 20.87
CA ILE A 70 33.18 8.83 21.03
C ILE A 70 34.68 8.91 21.36
N THR A 71 35.06 8.51 22.57
CA THR A 71 36.49 8.45 22.95
C THR A 71 37.14 7.13 22.55
N LYS A 72 38.47 7.12 22.44
CA LYS A 72 39.25 5.92 22.14
C LYS A 72 39.07 4.83 23.19
N GLU A 73 39.00 5.20 24.47
CA GLU A 73 38.82 4.29 25.60
C GLU A 73 37.44 3.63 25.57
N GLN A 74 36.38 4.41 25.35
CA GLN A 74 35.01 3.89 25.19
C GLN A 74 34.92 2.93 24.01
N LEU A 75 35.55 3.29 22.89
CA LEU A 75 35.58 2.46 21.70
C LEU A 75 36.32 1.13 21.95
N ARG A 76 37.49 1.18 22.59
CA ARG A 76 38.25 -0.02 22.97
C ARG A 76 37.43 -0.93 23.87
N MET A 77 36.83 -0.40 24.94
CA MET A 77 36.00 -1.20 25.86
C MET A 77 34.85 -1.89 25.12
N THR A 78 34.17 -1.17 24.23
CA THR A 78 33.02 -1.70 23.47
C THR A 78 33.43 -2.75 22.45
N LEU A 79 34.55 -2.55 21.74
CA LEU A 79 35.12 -3.53 20.81
C LEU A 79 35.53 -4.81 21.55
N SER A 80 36.18 -4.71 22.71
CA SER A 80 36.54 -5.86 23.53
C SER A 80 35.30 -6.62 23.99
N ALA A 81 34.30 -5.93 24.54
CA ALA A 81 33.05 -6.55 24.98
C ALA A 81 32.31 -7.27 23.83
N ALA A 82 32.26 -6.66 22.64
CA ALA A 82 31.66 -7.27 21.46
C ALA A 82 32.44 -8.50 20.95
N SER A 83 33.78 -8.42 20.98
CA SER A 83 34.66 -9.54 20.62
C SER A 83 34.47 -10.72 21.58
N ASP A 84 34.45 -10.47 22.89
CA ASP A 84 34.26 -11.50 23.92
C ASP A 84 32.90 -12.18 23.81
N ARG A 85 31.83 -11.38 23.69
CA ARG A 85 30.46 -11.90 23.47
C ARG A 85 30.39 -12.77 22.24
N ARG A 86 31.03 -12.35 21.14
CA ARG A 86 31.07 -13.14 19.92
C ARG A 86 31.85 -14.45 20.12
N GLY A 87 32.99 -14.40 20.79
CA GLY A 87 33.76 -15.60 21.14
C GLY A 87 32.96 -16.59 21.99
N GLN A 88 32.08 -16.11 22.86
CA GLN A 88 31.13 -16.97 23.59
C GLN A 88 30.05 -17.56 22.66
N LEU A 89 29.47 -16.76 21.76
CA LEU A 89 28.48 -17.24 20.79
C LEU A 89 29.05 -18.26 19.81
N ASP A 90 30.30 -18.11 19.38
CA ASP A 90 31.00 -19.07 18.53
C ASP A 90 31.17 -20.42 19.27
N LYS A 91 31.42 -20.40 20.59
CA LYS A 91 31.51 -21.62 21.41
C LYS A 91 30.16 -22.30 21.64
N ILE A 92 29.08 -21.54 21.82
CA ILE A 92 27.74 -22.06 22.16
C ILE A 92 26.93 -22.44 20.92
N GLY A 93 26.96 -21.60 19.88
CA GLY A 93 26.05 -21.67 18.73
C GLY A 93 26.49 -22.60 17.61
N GLY A 94 27.73 -23.09 17.64
CA GLY A 94 28.27 -24.05 16.67
C GLY A 94 28.07 -23.63 15.21
N SER A 95 27.84 -24.60 14.33
CA SER A 95 27.69 -24.39 12.88
C SER A 95 26.46 -23.57 12.47
N ALA A 96 25.38 -23.61 13.28
CA ALA A 96 24.15 -22.88 13.00
C ALA A 96 24.31 -21.36 13.16
N TYR A 97 25.07 -20.93 14.18
CA TYR A 97 25.41 -19.53 14.38
C TYR A 97 26.32 -19.01 13.26
N GLU A 98 27.38 -19.75 12.92
CA GLU A 98 28.28 -19.39 11.82
C GLU A 98 27.54 -19.26 10.48
N ALA A 99 26.63 -20.19 10.17
CA ALA A 99 25.80 -20.12 8.97
C ALA A 99 24.86 -18.91 8.96
N ARG A 100 24.34 -18.48 10.12
CA ARG A 100 23.53 -17.26 10.24
C ARG A 100 24.36 -16.00 10.00
N VAL A 101 25.57 -15.91 10.57
CA VAL A 101 26.48 -14.78 10.37
C VAL A 101 26.88 -14.68 8.90
N ARG A 102 27.27 -15.79 8.26
CA ARG A 102 27.61 -15.84 6.83
C ARG A 102 26.45 -15.39 5.94
N ARG A 103 25.22 -15.85 6.21
CA ARG A 103 24.02 -15.39 5.48
C ARG A 103 23.75 -13.89 5.63
N GLY A 104 24.09 -13.31 6.79
CA GLY A 104 24.00 -11.87 7.01
C GLY A 104 24.98 -11.05 6.16
N GLN A 105 26.13 -11.63 5.82
CA GLN A 105 27.19 -10.99 5.03
C GLN A 105 27.07 -11.22 3.52
N GLN A 106 26.25 -12.19 3.10
CA GLN A 106 26.00 -12.46 1.68
C GLN A 106 24.77 -11.68 1.19
N VAL A 107 24.92 -11.06 0.01
CA VAL A 107 23.83 -10.40 -0.71
C VAL A 107 23.30 -11.35 -1.77
N THR A 108 22.05 -11.74 -1.62
CA THR A 108 21.33 -12.60 -2.56
C THR A 108 20.55 -11.77 -3.59
N THR A 109 20.08 -12.41 -4.65
CA THR A 109 19.15 -11.79 -5.61
C THR A 109 17.84 -11.39 -4.91
N ALA A 110 17.34 -12.21 -3.98
CA ALA A 110 16.15 -11.89 -3.20
C ALA A 110 16.32 -10.61 -2.37
N ASP A 111 17.49 -10.39 -1.76
CA ASP A 111 17.80 -9.15 -1.03
C ASP A 111 17.74 -7.92 -1.96
N ARG A 112 18.29 -8.04 -3.17
CA ARG A 112 18.27 -6.96 -4.17
C ARG A 112 16.85 -6.63 -4.61
N VAL A 113 16.02 -7.66 -4.84
CA VAL A 113 14.60 -7.49 -5.19
C VAL A 113 13.85 -6.83 -4.04
N SER A 114 14.00 -7.31 -2.80
CA SER A 114 13.33 -6.72 -1.63
C SER A 114 13.71 -5.26 -1.40
N ASN A 115 15.00 -4.92 -1.58
CA ASN A 115 15.44 -3.52 -1.53
C ASN A 115 14.92 -2.66 -2.69
N TRP A 116 14.76 -3.23 -3.88
CA TRP A 116 14.14 -2.52 -5.00
C TRP A 116 12.66 -2.25 -4.72
N ILE A 117 11.93 -3.25 -4.22
CA ILE A 117 10.53 -3.12 -3.81
C ILE A 117 10.40 -2.05 -2.74
N SER A 118 11.22 -2.06 -1.68
CA SER A 118 11.10 -1.05 -0.61
C SER A 118 11.36 0.39 -1.06
N LYS A 119 12.07 0.58 -2.18
CA LYS A 119 12.25 1.89 -2.83
C LYS A 119 11.10 2.26 -3.77
N HIS A 120 10.47 1.29 -4.42
CA HIS A 120 9.51 1.49 -5.51
C HIS A 120 8.09 1.02 -5.20
N TYR A 121 7.79 0.60 -3.97
CA TYR A 121 6.50 0.05 -3.56
C TYR A 121 5.33 0.98 -3.92
N LEU A 122 5.48 2.30 -3.73
CA LEU A 122 4.42 3.27 -4.03
C LEU A 122 4.11 3.34 -5.53
N LEU A 123 5.14 3.23 -6.39
CA LEU A 123 4.95 3.13 -7.83
C LEU A 123 4.21 1.85 -8.19
N LEU A 124 4.58 0.72 -7.57
CA LEU A 124 3.93 -0.58 -7.80
C LEU A 124 2.45 -0.54 -7.37
N LEU A 125 2.15 0.01 -6.19
CA LEU A 125 0.79 0.18 -5.70
C LEU A 125 -0.04 1.07 -6.62
N ASN A 126 0.50 2.24 -7.01
CA ASN A 126 -0.20 3.16 -7.90
C ASN A 126 -0.43 2.55 -9.30
N LEU A 127 0.57 1.86 -9.86
CA LEU A 127 0.43 1.18 -11.15
C LEU A 127 -0.61 0.07 -11.09
N PHE A 128 -0.58 -0.75 -10.04
CA PHE A 128 -1.57 -1.79 -9.82
C PHE A 128 -2.98 -1.20 -9.68
N MET A 129 -3.16 -0.14 -8.88
CA MET A 129 -4.44 0.55 -8.72
C MET A 129 -4.92 1.18 -10.03
N ALA A 130 -4.03 1.82 -10.80
CA ALA A 130 -4.34 2.44 -12.08
C ALA A 130 -4.80 1.41 -13.12
N ILE A 131 -4.11 0.27 -13.22
CA ILE A 131 -4.53 -0.83 -14.07
C ILE A 131 -5.87 -1.39 -13.57
N TYR A 132 -6.00 -1.63 -12.27
CA TYR A 132 -7.18 -2.23 -11.67
C TYR A 132 -8.46 -1.39 -11.86
N VAL A 133 -8.38 -0.07 -11.68
CA VAL A 133 -9.55 0.83 -11.85
C VAL A 133 -9.72 1.30 -13.30
N GLY A 134 -8.65 1.34 -14.10
CA GLY A 134 -8.69 1.79 -15.49
C GLY A 134 -9.19 0.71 -16.46
N LEU A 135 -8.78 -0.55 -16.27
CA LEU A 135 -9.14 -1.66 -17.16
C LEU A 135 -10.67 -1.87 -17.31
N PRO A 136 -11.51 -1.70 -16.28
CA PRO A 136 -12.97 -1.74 -16.41
C PRO A 136 -13.57 -0.74 -17.40
N PHE A 137 -12.91 0.40 -17.63
CA PHE A 137 -13.34 1.40 -18.62
C PHE A 137 -12.98 0.98 -20.06
N LEU A 138 -12.04 0.05 -20.24
CA LEU A 138 -11.71 -0.47 -21.56
C LEU A 138 -12.82 -1.40 -22.09
N ALA A 139 -13.57 -2.06 -21.22
CA ALA A 139 -14.67 -2.96 -21.61
C ALA A 139 -15.74 -2.26 -22.48
N PRO A 140 -16.36 -1.14 -22.05
CA PRO A 140 -17.34 -0.43 -22.89
C PRO A 140 -16.73 0.15 -24.17
N THR A 141 -15.45 0.56 -24.16
CA THR A 141 -14.75 1.05 -25.37
C THR A 141 -14.56 -0.06 -26.40
N LEU A 142 -14.21 -1.27 -25.95
CA LEU A 142 -14.08 -2.44 -26.82
C LEU A 142 -15.44 -2.89 -27.36
N MET A 143 -16.51 -2.82 -26.56
CA MET A 143 -17.87 -3.07 -27.05
C MET A 143 -18.26 -2.08 -28.15
N LYS A 144 -18.00 -0.78 -27.95
CA LYS A 144 -18.26 0.25 -28.96
C LYS A 144 -17.45 0.06 -30.24
N ALA A 145 -16.23 -0.48 -30.13
CA ALA A 145 -15.36 -0.78 -31.27
C ALA A 145 -15.71 -2.12 -31.97
N GLY A 146 -16.73 -2.85 -31.50
CA GLY A 146 -17.11 -4.16 -32.04
C GLY A 146 -16.19 -5.32 -31.61
N ALA A 147 -15.21 -5.06 -30.74
CA ALA A 147 -14.31 -6.06 -30.19
C ALA A 147 -14.96 -6.77 -28.98
N GLU A 148 -16.05 -7.50 -29.22
CA GLU A 148 -16.87 -8.09 -28.15
C GLU A 148 -16.13 -9.12 -27.29
N TRP A 149 -15.35 -10.01 -27.90
CA TRP A 149 -14.66 -11.08 -27.18
C TRP A 149 -13.70 -10.55 -26.10
N PRO A 150 -12.76 -9.63 -26.41
CA PRO A 150 -11.90 -9.07 -25.38
C PRO A 150 -12.68 -8.21 -24.36
N ALA A 151 -13.77 -7.54 -24.75
CA ALA A 151 -14.62 -6.83 -23.79
C ALA A 151 -15.26 -7.78 -22.76
N ARG A 152 -15.84 -8.89 -23.24
CA ARG A 152 -16.45 -9.94 -22.40
C ARG A 152 -15.44 -10.60 -21.47
N ALA A 153 -14.19 -10.75 -21.89
CA ALA A 153 -13.12 -11.23 -21.01
C ALA A 153 -12.91 -10.29 -19.81
N ILE A 154 -12.90 -8.97 -20.03
CA ILE A 154 -12.80 -7.99 -18.94
C ILE A 154 -14.02 -8.08 -18.01
N TYR A 155 -15.25 -8.08 -18.54
CA TYR A 155 -16.45 -8.24 -17.70
C TYR A 155 -16.39 -9.51 -16.85
N THR A 156 -15.98 -10.63 -17.45
CA THR A 156 -15.88 -11.93 -16.76
C THR A 156 -14.86 -11.88 -15.63
N MET A 157 -13.68 -11.31 -15.88
CA MET A 157 -12.60 -11.19 -14.90
C MET A 157 -13.02 -10.40 -13.64
N TYR A 158 -13.80 -9.34 -13.78
CA TYR A 158 -14.27 -8.52 -12.66
C TYR A 158 -15.56 -9.04 -12.00
N SER A 159 -16.25 -10.00 -12.62
CA SER A 159 -17.56 -10.48 -12.15
C SER A 159 -17.56 -11.17 -10.77
N PRO A 160 -16.47 -11.79 -10.27
CA PRO A 160 -16.41 -12.29 -8.90
C PRO A 160 -16.20 -11.17 -7.87
N LEU A 161 -15.64 -10.04 -8.30
CA LEU A 161 -15.27 -8.91 -7.42
C LEU A 161 -16.42 -7.91 -7.29
N CYS A 162 -17.26 -7.81 -8.31
CA CYS A 162 -18.39 -6.91 -8.36
C CYS A 162 -19.58 -7.59 -9.04
N HIS A 163 -20.79 -7.34 -8.54
CA HIS A 163 -22.02 -7.85 -9.17
C HIS A 163 -22.31 -7.21 -10.54
N GLN A 164 -21.69 -6.05 -10.86
CA GLN A 164 -21.83 -5.37 -12.15
C GLN A 164 -23.29 -5.12 -12.59
N PHE A 165 -24.19 -4.84 -11.64
CA PHE A 165 -25.57 -4.50 -11.97
C PHE A 165 -25.60 -3.23 -12.82
N GLY A 166 -26.31 -3.28 -13.96
CA GLY A 166 -26.42 -2.11 -14.84
C GLY A 166 -26.90 -0.86 -14.10
N PHE A 167 -27.92 -0.97 -13.24
CA PHE A 167 -28.44 0.15 -12.44
C PHE A 167 -27.51 0.69 -11.33
N ARG A 168 -26.30 0.14 -11.21
CA ARG A 168 -25.23 0.60 -10.31
C ARG A 168 -23.91 0.83 -11.03
N SER A 169 -23.92 0.90 -12.36
CA SER A 169 -22.72 1.06 -13.18
C SER A 169 -22.82 2.33 -14.01
N PHE A 170 -21.66 2.94 -14.26
CA PHE A 170 -21.56 3.98 -15.27
C PHE A 170 -21.71 3.39 -16.68
N PHE A 171 -22.28 4.16 -17.59
CA PHE A 171 -22.39 3.87 -19.01
C PHE A 171 -21.56 4.86 -19.81
N LEU A 172 -20.87 4.36 -20.85
CA LEU A 172 -20.14 5.17 -21.81
C LEU A 172 -20.74 5.02 -23.19
N TYR A 173 -20.59 6.06 -24.02
CA TYR A 173 -21.01 6.07 -25.43
C TYR A 173 -22.52 5.99 -25.67
N GLY A 174 -23.33 6.38 -24.68
CA GLY A 174 -24.79 6.38 -24.76
C GLY A 174 -25.41 7.73 -24.37
N GLU A 175 -26.74 7.76 -24.32
CA GLU A 175 -27.53 8.95 -23.97
C GLU A 175 -27.30 9.45 -22.55
N GLN A 176 -27.10 8.56 -21.57
CA GLN A 176 -26.88 8.91 -20.17
C GLN A 176 -25.64 8.23 -19.57
N PRO A 177 -24.97 8.87 -18.59
CA PRO A 177 -23.83 8.27 -17.88
C PRO A 177 -24.23 7.19 -16.88
N TYR A 178 -25.51 7.06 -16.53
CA TYR A 178 -26.05 6.07 -15.61
C TYR A 178 -27.58 5.94 -15.78
N TYR A 179 -28.12 4.79 -15.39
CA TYR A 179 -29.55 4.47 -15.43
C TYR A 179 -29.95 3.79 -14.12
N PRO A 180 -30.34 4.52 -13.06
CA PRO A 180 -30.63 3.94 -11.76
C PRO A 180 -32.04 3.35 -11.72
N LEU A 181 -32.38 2.62 -10.66
CA LEU A 181 -33.75 2.19 -10.43
C LEU A 181 -34.65 3.38 -10.07
N LYS A 182 -35.95 3.25 -10.31
CA LYS A 182 -36.95 4.27 -9.97
C LYS A 182 -36.91 4.68 -8.49
N GLU A 183 -36.61 3.74 -7.61
CA GLU A 183 -36.53 3.93 -6.15
C GLU A 183 -35.37 4.84 -5.72
N ALA A 184 -34.41 5.12 -6.59
CA ALA A 184 -33.38 6.14 -6.33
C ALA A 184 -33.97 7.57 -6.34
N GLY A 185 -35.21 7.76 -6.82
CA GLY A 185 -35.96 9.02 -6.69
C GLY A 185 -35.44 10.17 -7.56
N LEU A 186 -34.62 9.88 -8.57
CA LEU A 186 -34.04 10.88 -9.46
C LEU A 186 -35.04 11.28 -10.57
N LYS A 187 -35.18 12.58 -10.80
CA LYS A 187 -36.08 13.15 -11.82
C LYS A 187 -35.30 13.56 -13.06
N GLY A 188 -35.93 13.47 -14.22
CA GLY A 188 -35.35 13.92 -15.50
C GLY A 188 -34.30 12.98 -16.09
N ILE A 189 -34.24 11.73 -15.63
CA ILE A 189 -33.37 10.69 -16.18
C ILE A 189 -34.19 9.43 -16.45
N GLN A 190 -33.82 8.69 -17.49
CA GLN A 190 -34.36 7.37 -17.78
C GLN A 190 -33.88 6.37 -16.70
N THR A 191 -34.80 5.53 -16.22
CA THR A 191 -34.49 4.46 -15.26
C THR A 191 -34.04 3.19 -15.95
N PHE A 192 -33.37 2.29 -15.23
CA PHE A 192 -32.92 1.02 -15.78
C PHE A 192 -34.09 0.15 -16.28
N ASP A 193 -35.19 0.15 -15.55
CA ASP A 193 -36.42 -0.58 -15.90
C ASP A 193 -36.97 -0.07 -17.24
N GLN A 194 -36.93 1.25 -17.47
CA GLN A 194 -37.40 1.88 -18.71
C GLN A 194 -36.56 1.49 -19.93
N ILE A 195 -35.22 1.44 -19.77
CA ILE A 195 -34.34 1.14 -20.90
C ILE A 195 -34.20 -0.36 -21.22
N THR A 196 -34.56 -1.23 -20.27
CA THR A 196 -34.42 -2.68 -20.43
C THR A 196 -35.76 -3.41 -20.53
N GLY A 197 -36.85 -2.80 -20.07
CA GLY A 197 -38.15 -3.46 -19.93
C GLY A 197 -38.20 -4.50 -18.80
N LEU A 198 -37.17 -4.58 -17.96
CA LEU A 198 -37.12 -5.51 -16.84
C LEU A 198 -38.00 -5.01 -15.69
N GLU A 199 -38.77 -5.92 -15.12
CA GLU A 199 -39.67 -5.63 -14.00
C GLU A 199 -39.19 -6.28 -12.70
N ASN A 200 -39.68 -5.76 -11.56
CA ASN A 200 -39.42 -6.29 -10.22
C ASN A 200 -37.92 -6.35 -9.84
N LEU A 201 -37.13 -5.39 -10.34
CA LEU A 201 -35.71 -5.29 -10.01
C LEU A 201 -35.47 -4.93 -8.53
N SER A 202 -36.47 -4.40 -7.83
CA SER A 202 -36.34 -4.06 -6.41
C SER A 202 -36.19 -5.30 -5.53
N ASP A 203 -36.75 -6.44 -5.96
CA ASP A 203 -36.67 -7.74 -5.29
C ASP A 203 -35.32 -8.44 -5.58
N PRO A 204 -34.47 -8.70 -4.56
CA PRO A 204 -33.19 -9.38 -4.73
C PRO A 204 -33.31 -10.83 -5.20
N SER A 205 -34.46 -11.49 -4.97
CA SER A 205 -34.68 -12.90 -5.33
C SER A 205 -35.19 -13.09 -6.75
N ASN A 206 -35.57 -12.00 -7.43
CA ASN A 206 -36.16 -12.05 -8.75
C ASN A 206 -35.11 -12.37 -9.85
N ILE A 207 -35.49 -13.18 -10.84
CA ILE A 207 -34.63 -13.54 -11.98
C ILE A 207 -34.16 -12.32 -12.78
N SER A 208 -34.94 -11.23 -12.79
CA SER A 208 -34.58 -9.95 -13.41
C SER A 208 -33.25 -9.40 -12.88
N ARG A 209 -32.85 -9.72 -11.64
CA ARG A 209 -31.53 -9.34 -11.10
C ARG A 209 -30.38 -9.99 -11.86
N LEU A 210 -30.50 -11.26 -12.22
CA LEU A 210 -29.49 -11.95 -13.03
C LEU A 210 -29.41 -11.33 -14.42
N GLN A 211 -30.56 -11.00 -15.01
CA GLN A 211 -30.62 -10.31 -16.30
C GLN A 211 -29.98 -8.92 -16.24
N ALA A 212 -30.24 -8.14 -15.19
CA ALA A 212 -29.62 -6.83 -14.98
C ALA A 212 -28.09 -6.90 -14.79
N ARG A 213 -27.59 -8.01 -14.22
CA ARG A 213 -26.15 -8.31 -14.15
C ARG A 213 -25.58 -8.70 -15.52
N GLN A 214 -26.31 -9.43 -16.35
CA GLN A 214 -25.87 -9.85 -17.69
C GLN A 214 -25.99 -8.74 -18.74
N PHE A 215 -26.85 -7.73 -18.51
CA PHE A 215 -27.03 -6.61 -19.43
C PHE A 215 -25.73 -5.80 -19.59
N VAL A 216 -25.15 -5.79 -20.79
CA VAL A 216 -23.90 -5.06 -21.09
C VAL A 216 -24.18 -3.65 -21.60
N GLY A 217 -25.22 -3.48 -22.41
CA GLY A 217 -25.55 -2.22 -23.07
C GLY A 217 -25.78 -2.37 -24.57
N ASN A 218 -26.02 -1.26 -25.26
CA ASN A 218 -26.24 -1.18 -26.70
C ASN A 218 -25.88 0.23 -27.23
N GLU A 219 -26.04 0.45 -28.53
CA GLU A 219 -25.68 1.73 -29.18
C GLU A 219 -26.46 2.96 -28.67
N ALA A 220 -27.70 2.80 -28.20
CA ALA A 220 -28.51 3.92 -27.70
C ALA A 220 -28.15 4.28 -26.24
N VAL A 221 -28.12 3.27 -25.37
CA VAL A 221 -27.88 3.48 -23.93
C VAL A 221 -26.40 3.48 -23.57
N GLY A 222 -25.53 3.14 -24.52
CA GLY A 222 -24.11 2.93 -24.30
C GLY A 222 -23.82 1.59 -23.63
N TYR A 223 -22.58 1.41 -23.22
CA TYR A 223 -22.08 0.17 -22.60
C TYR A 223 -21.61 0.44 -21.17
N LYS A 224 -21.94 -0.48 -20.27
CA LYS A 224 -21.61 -0.33 -18.84
C LYS A 224 -20.13 -0.54 -18.56
N VAL A 225 -19.60 0.12 -17.55
CA VAL A 225 -18.26 -0.16 -16.99
C VAL A 225 -18.27 -1.49 -16.23
N ALA A 226 -17.18 -2.27 -16.29
CA ALA A 226 -17.09 -3.61 -15.68
C ALA A 226 -16.97 -3.62 -14.14
N LEU A 227 -17.17 -2.49 -13.48
CA LEU A 227 -17.26 -2.33 -12.03
C LEU A 227 -18.44 -1.39 -11.71
N CYS A 228 -18.95 -1.48 -10.49
CA CYS A 228 -20.00 -0.57 -10.04
C CYS A 228 -19.44 0.83 -9.73
N GLU A 229 -20.32 1.83 -9.71
CA GLU A 229 -19.99 3.23 -9.40
C GLU A 229 -19.22 3.37 -8.09
N ARG A 230 -19.63 2.61 -7.06
CA ARG A 230 -18.99 2.63 -5.73
C ARG A 230 -17.58 2.06 -5.80
N ASP A 231 -17.38 0.89 -6.42
CA ASP A 231 -16.06 0.26 -6.52
C ASP A 231 -15.10 1.15 -7.31
N ILE A 232 -15.54 1.70 -8.44
CA ILE A 232 -14.76 2.68 -9.20
C ILE A 232 -14.32 3.84 -8.31
N ALA A 233 -15.23 4.42 -7.53
CA ALA A 233 -14.91 5.53 -6.65
C ALA A 233 -13.93 5.15 -5.53
N ILE A 234 -14.07 3.95 -4.95
CA ILE A 234 -13.13 3.42 -3.95
C ILE A 234 -11.73 3.33 -4.55
N TYR A 235 -11.55 2.53 -5.61
CA TYR A 235 -10.23 2.27 -6.16
C TYR A 235 -9.59 3.51 -6.79
N PHE A 236 -10.39 4.40 -7.38
CA PHE A 236 -9.90 5.69 -7.84
C PHE A 236 -9.47 6.58 -6.67
N GLY A 237 -10.20 6.56 -5.55
CA GLY A 237 -9.79 7.23 -4.32
C GLY A 237 -8.45 6.72 -3.77
N LEU A 238 -8.23 5.39 -3.77
CA LEU A 238 -6.95 4.80 -3.39
C LEU A 238 -5.82 5.32 -4.28
N LEU A 239 -6.02 5.27 -5.61
CA LEU A 239 -5.05 5.77 -6.58
C LEU A 239 -4.77 7.26 -6.39
N LEU A 240 -5.81 8.07 -6.24
CA LEU A 240 -5.68 9.53 -6.10
C LEU A 240 -4.87 9.89 -4.86
N PHE A 241 -5.17 9.28 -3.70
CA PHE A 241 -4.36 9.48 -2.51
C PHE A 241 -2.92 9.00 -2.72
N GLY A 242 -2.72 7.85 -3.36
CA GLY A 242 -1.39 7.34 -3.67
C GLY A 242 -0.55 8.28 -4.53
N LEU A 243 -1.18 8.98 -5.48
CA LEU A 243 -0.52 10.02 -6.28
C LEU A 243 -0.22 11.27 -5.43
N ILE A 244 -1.16 11.73 -4.61
CA ILE A 244 -0.93 12.85 -3.67
C ILE A 244 0.22 12.53 -2.71
N PHE A 245 0.24 11.32 -2.15
CA PHE A 245 1.28 10.86 -1.25
C PHE A 245 2.65 10.80 -1.95
N ALA A 246 2.70 10.39 -3.21
CA ALA A 246 3.92 10.44 -4.01
C ALA A 246 4.40 11.90 -4.24
N LEU A 247 3.49 12.80 -4.63
CA LEU A 247 3.79 14.21 -4.90
C LEU A 247 4.28 14.97 -3.66
N THR A 248 3.80 14.60 -2.47
CA THR A 248 4.29 15.16 -1.19
C THR A 248 5.64 14.59 -0.74
N GLY A 249 6.24 13.69 -1.52
CA GLY A 249 7.47 13.00 -1.13
C GLY A 249 7.28 12.04 0.04
N ARG A 250 6.07 11.46 0.17
CA ARG A 250 5.69 10.47 1.21
C ARG A 250 5.74 11.05 2.64
N ARG A 251 5.43 12.35 2.77
CA ARG A 251 5.55 13.10 4.03
C ARG A 251 4.25 13.26 4.81
N LEU A 252 3.10 12.87 4.23
CA LEU A 252 1.82 12.98 4.93
C LEU A 252 1.79 12.01 6.13
N PRO A 253 1.42 12.48 7.33
CA PRO A 253 1.27 11.60 8.48
C PRO A 253 0.02 10.71 8.33
N PRO A 254 -0.01 9.56 9.04
CA PRO A 254 -1.19 8.68 9.06
C PRO A 254 -2.41 9.43 9.59
N LEU A 255 -3.56 9.19 8.96
CA LEU A 255 -4.84 9.68 9.44
C LEU A 255 -5.14 9.06 10.81
N HIS A 256 -5.59 9.86 11.79
CA HIS A 256 -5.98 9.31 13.09
C HIS A 256 -7.13 8.30 12.92
N TRP A 257 -7.07 7.15 13.60
CA TRP A 257 -8.03 6.06 13.42
C TRP A 257 -9.50 6.51 13.59
N ALA A 258 -9.78 7.43 14.52
CA ALA A 258 -11.12 7.97 14.74
C ALA A 258 -11.61 8.82 13.56
N LEU A 259 -10.72 9.60 12.92
CA LEU A 259 -11.05 10.35 11.71
C LEU A 259 -11.25 9.41 10.52
N TRP A 260 -10.43 8.36 10.40
CA TRP A 260 -10.66 7.32 9.40
C TRP A 260 -12.03 6.63 9.60
N LEU A 261 -12.36 6.25 10.83
CA LEU A 261 -13.65 5.66 11.15
C LEU A 261 -14.81 6.60 10.82
N PHE A 262 -14.72 7.87 11.18
CA PHE A 262 -15.81 8.82 10.98
C PHE A 262 -15.95 9.32 9.54
N LEU A 263 -14.83 9.58 8.84
CA LEU A 263 -14.83 10.18 7.50
C LEU A 263 -14.83 9.13 6.37
N ALA A 264 -14.21 7.96 6.58
CA ALA A 264 -14.08 6.92 5.56
C ALA A 264 -15.12 5.81 5.78
N ILE A 265 -15.11 5.17 6.94
CA ILE A 265 -15.99 4.02 7.25
C ILE A 265 -17.43 4.45 7.51
N GLY A 266 -17.64 5.55 8.24
CA GLY A 266 -18.96 6.04 8.62
C GLY A 266 -19.89 6.25 7.41
N PRO A 267 -19.50 7.07 6.41
CA PRO A 267 -20.37 7.36 5.28
C PRO A 267 -20.70 6.12 4.43
N ILE A 268 -19.69 5.32 4.07
CA ILE A 268 -19.91 4.09 3.27
C ILE A 268 -20.68 3.03 4.06
N GLY A 269 -20.45 2.95 5.38
CA GLY A 269 -21.19 2.10 6.29
C GLY A 269 -22.66 2.51 6.33
N LEU A 270 -22.97 3.79 6.55
CA LEU A 270 -24.36 4.28 6.57
C LEU A 270 -25.06 4.08 5.23
N ASP A 271 -24.42 4.44 4.11
CA ASP A 271 -25.01 4.30 2.76
C ASP A 271 -25.17 2.81 2.38
N GLY A 272 -24.11 2.02 2.51
CA GLY A 272 -24.10 0.60 2.17
C GLY A 272 -25.01 -0.25 3.07
N PHE A 273 -24.98 -0.01 4.39
CA PHE A 273 -25.80 -0.73 5.36
C PHE A 273 -27.29 -0.38 5.17
N SER A 274 -27.65 0.90 5.09
CA SER A 274 -29.04 1.29 4.88
C SER A 274 -29.59 0.73 3.56
N GLN A 275 -28.81 0.74 2.48
CA GLN A 275 -29.21 0.13 1.21
C GLN A 275 -29.36 -1.40 1.35
N LEU A 276 -28.35 -2.10 1.86
CA LEU A 276 -28.33 -3.57 1.94
C LEU A 276 -29.47 -4.11 2.81
N PHE A 277 -29.65 -3.55 4.01
CA PHE A 277 -30.65 -4.03 4.96
C PHE A 277 -32.08 -3.69 4.54
N SER A 278 -32.28 -2.55 3.86
CA SER A 278 -33.58 -2.22 3.29
C SER A 278 -34.00 -3.18 2.15
N GLN A 279 -33.03 -3.84 1.51
CA GLN A 279 -33.26 -4.76 0.39
C GLN A 279 -33.57 -6.19 0.82
N PHE A 280 -33.17 -6.62 2.03
CA PHE A 280 -33.50 -7.94 2.56
C PHE A 280 -34.99 -8.10 2.92
N ASN A 281 -35.76 -7.01 2.96
CA ASN A 281 -37.20 -7.00 3.20
C ASN A 281 -37.63 -7.80 4.44
N PHE A 282 -36.85 -7.75 5.52
CA PHE A 282 -37.21 -8.41 6.77
C PHE A 282 -38.48 -7.77 7.34
N PRO A 283 -39.56 -8.53 7.64
CA PRO A 283 -40.83 -7.96 8.07
C PRO A 283 -40.73 -7.04 9.30
N TRP A 284 -39.85 -7.37 10.25
CA TRP A 284 -39.62 -6.57 11.46
C TRP A 284 -38.85 -5.26 11.18
N LEU A 285 -38.05 -5.21 10.11
CA LEU A 285 -37.21 -4.07 9.76
C LEU A 285 -37.87 -3.13 8.76
N ALA A 286 -38.79 -3.64 7.92
CA ALA A 286 -39.47 -2.86 6.88
C ALA A 286 -40.23 -1.63 7.42
N ASN A 287 -40.73 -1.70 8.67
CA ASN A 287 -41.39 -0.57 9.34
C ASN A 287 -40.41 0.51 9.83
N LEU A 288 -39.15 0.14 10.09
CA LEU A 288 -38.12 1.05 10.60
C LEU A 288 -37.25 1.62 9.47
N LEU A 289 -37.02 0.83 8.42
CA LEU A 289 -36.14 1.17 7.31
C LEU A 289 -36.86 0.87 6.00
N ALA A 290 -37.42 1.91 5.38
CA ALA A 290 -38.04 1.80 4.07
C ALA A 290 -37.03 1.37 3.00
N TYR A 291 -37.52 0.66 1.96
CA TYR A 291 -36.71 0.28 0.81
C TYR A 291 -35.99 1.51 0.24
N ARG A 292 -34.68 1.35 0.01
CA ARG A 292 -33.84 2.42 -0.54
C ARG A 292 -32.83 1.86 -1.52
N GLU A 293 -32.63 2.60 -2.61
CA GLU A 293 -31.52 2.42 -3.53
C GLU A 293 -30.62 3.68 -3.45
N SER A 294 -29.32 3.51 -3.22
CA SER A 294 -28.38 4.63 -3.17
C SER A 294 -28.31 5.32 -4.53
N THR A 295 -28.26 6.64 -4.55
CA THR A 295 -28.07 7.38 -5.80
C THR A 295 -26.63 7.20 -6.32
N PRO A 296 -26.40 7.37 -7.64
CA PRO A 296 -25.05 7.39 -8.20
C PRO A 296 -24.11 8.36 -7.47
N PHE A 297 -24.61 9.55 -7.12
CA PHE A 297 -23.85 10.52 -6.34
C PHE A 297 -23.41 9.98 -4.97
N LEU A 298 -24.32 9.37 -4.20
CA LEU A 298 -23.98 8.83 -2.88
C LEU A 298 -22.98 7.68 -2.98
N ARG A 299 -23.10 6.82 -3.99
CA ARG A 299 -22.14 5.72 -4.23
C ARG A 299 -20.75 6.26 -4.52
N VAL A 300 -20.66 7.29 -5.36
CA VAL A 300 -19.39 7.93 -5.69
C VAL A 300 -18.81 8.64 -4.47
N LEU A 301 -19.62 9.45 -3.78
CA LEU A 301 -19.15 10.22 -2.62
C LEU A 301 -18.66 9.30 -1.50
N THR A 302 -19.48 8.34 -1.09
CA THR A 302 -19.13 7.44 0.02
C THR A 302 -18.00 6.49 -0.36
N GLY A 303 -17.96 6.01 -1.61
CA GLY A 303 -16.86 5.21 -2.14
C GLY A 303 -15.54 5.99 -2.19
N ALA A 304 -15.55 7.22 -2.71
CA ALA A 304 -14.37 8.07 -2.78
C ALA A 304 -13.83 8.45 -1.40
N LEU A 305 -14.71 8.83 -0.46
CA LEU A 305 -14.33 9.10 0.93
C LEU A 305 -13.70 7.88 1.60
N PHE A 306 -14.30 6.70 1.41
CA PHE A 306 -13.73 5.46 1.91
C PHE A 306 -12.36 5.17 1.31
N GLY A 307 -12.23 5.29 -0.02
CA GLY A 307 -10.99 5.01 -0.72
C GLY A 307 -9.85 5.96 -0.37
N LEU A 308 -10.10 7.27 -0.41
CA LEU A 308 -9.15 8.31 -0.02
C LEU A 308 -8.76 8.18 1.45
N GLY A 309 -9.73 8.05 2.34
CA GLY A 309 -9.49 7.97 3.78
C GLY A 309 -8.74 6.70 4.17
N THR A 310 -9.03 5.57 3.54
CA THR A 310 -8.34 4.29 3.81
C THR A 310 -6.91 4.31 3.28
N ALA A 311 -6.66 4.88 2.10
CA ALA A 311 -5.30 5.05 1.61
C ALA A 311 -4.50 6.05 2.48
N TRP A 312 -5.13 7.15 2.94
CA TRP A 312 -4.49 8.08 3.89
C TRP A 312 -4.17 7.42 5.22
N PHE A 313 -5.06 6.57 5.73
CA PHE A 313 -4.76 5.79 6.92
C PHE A 313 -3.59 4.83 6.69
N ALA A 314 -3.63 4.02 5.63
CA ALA A 314 -2.72 2.89 5.45
C ALA A 314 -1.34 3.24 4.85
N TYR A 315 -1.26 4.12 3.85
CA TYR A 315 -0.04 4.33 3.08
C TYR A 315 1.14 4.87 3.90
N PRO A 316 0.92 5.79 4.87
CA PRO A 316 1.99 6.24 5.76
C PRO A 316 2.57 5.11 6.63
N TYR A 317 1.75 4.18 7.13
CA TYR A 317 2.25 2.99 7.86
C TYR A 317 3.04 2.05 6.95
N ILE A 318 2.61 1.89 5.69
CA ILE A 318 3.39 1.11 4.71
C ILE A 318 4.74 1.78 4.46
N GLU A 319 4.79 3.11 4.32
CA GLU A 319 6.06 3.84 4.15
C GLU A 319 7.00 3.64 5.35
N GLU A 320 6.49 3.65 6.58
CA GLU A 320 7.29 3.39 7.79
C GLU A 320 7.95 2.01 7.73
N SER A 321 7.16 0.97 7.43
CA SER A 321 7.69 -0.40 7.27
C SER A 321 8.68 -0.54 6.10
N MET A 322 8.41 0.13 4.98
CA MET A 322 9.30 0.15 3.83
C MET A 322 10.60 0.92 4.13
N ALA A 323 10.54 1.98 4.94
CA ALA A 323 11.70 2.73 5.39
C ALA A 323 12.62 1.87 6.27
N GLU A 324 12.07 1.14 7.24
CA GLU A 324 12.84 0.18 8.04
C GLU A 324 13.50 -0.89 7.16
N THR A 325 12.76 -1.41 6.18
CA THR A 325 13.29 -2.38 5.21
C THR A 325 14.43 -1.80 4.39
N ARG A 326 14.33 -0.54 3.93
CA ARG A 326 15.44 0.16 3.24
C ARG A 326 16.66 0.32 4.14
N GLN A 327 16.48 0.76 5.38
CA GLN A 327 17.57 0.93 6.35
C GLN A 327 18.31 -0.39 6.61
N PHE A 328 17.56 -1.48 6.77
CA PHE A 328 18.12 -2.82 6.92
C PHE A 328 19.01 -3.20 5.74
N PHE A 329 18.54 -3.00 4.51
CA PHE A 329 19.33 -3.35 3.32
C PHE A 329 20.50 -2.40 3.05
N ILE A 330 20.37 -1.11 3.33
CA ILE A 330 21.49 -0.15 3.26
C ILE A 330 22.64 -0.64 4.15
N LYS A 331 22.33 -1.00 5.40
CA LYS A 331 23.32 -1.58 6.32
C LYS A 331 23.86 -2.91 5.81
N LYS A 332 23.00 -3.85 5.41
CA LYS A 332 23.43 -5.17 4.91
C LYS A 332 24.39 -5.05 3.72
N PHE A 333 24.11 -4.14 2.79
CA PHE A 333 24.96 -3.92 1.62
C PHE A 333 26.27 -3.22 1.99
N ALA A 334 26.28 -2.32 2.97
CA ALA A 334 27.51 -1.72 3.49
C ALA A 334 28.41 -2.77 4.17
N VAL A 335 27.82 -3.73 4.88
CA VAL A 335 28.55 -4.82 5.55
C VAL A 335 29.08 -5.87 4.57
N ALA A 336 28.38 -6.10 3.46
CA ALA A 336 28.77 -7.09 2.46
C ALA A 336 29.90 -6.60 1.53
N LYS A 337 30.00 -5.28 1.31
CA LYS A 337 31.11 -4.63 0.58
C LYS A 337 32.42 -4.81 1.31
#